data_AF-A0A1G5I6H5-F1
#
_entry.id   AF-A0A1G5I6H5-F1
#
_cell.length_a   1.000
_cell.length_b   1.000
_cell.length_c   1.000
_cell.angle_alpha   90.00
_cell.angle_beta   90.00
_cell.angle_gamma   90.00
#
_symmetry.space_group_name_H-M   'P 1'
#
loop_
_entity.id
_entity.type
_entity.pdbx_description
1 polymer ?
#
loop_
_entity_poly.entity_id
_entity_poly.type
_entity_poly.pdbx_seq_one_letter_code
_entity_poly.pdbx_strand_id
1 'polypeptide(L)'
;MKTEYEIYMNFKKAEAQVNKLRNIAQGMRSLANDDIEGTIGRIRTNWSGENSEAFLAKAQIIENKIGETANDIQRVADAIMSNAERTMRTELAAIGVAQG
;
A
#
# COMPACT_ATOMS: atom_id res chain seq x y z
N MET A 1 -0.59 -6.01 33.15
CA MET A 1 -1.79 -5.76 32.32
C MET A 1 -1.59 -4.42 31.63
N LYS A 2 -1.82 -4.29 30.32
CA LYS A 2 -1.72 -2.98 29.66
C LYS A 2 -2.84 -2.07 30.17
N THR A 3 -2.55 -0.79 30.32
CA THR A 3 -3.56 0.25 30.58
C THR A 3 -4.36 0.54 29.31
N GLU A 4 -5.57 1.08 29.45
CA GLU A 4 -6.36 1.55 28.29
C GLU A 4 -5.56 2.54 27.43
N TYR A 5 -4.82 3.44 28.07
CA TYR A 5 -3.95 4.39 27.39
C TYR A 5 -2.90 3.68 26.51
N GLU A 6 -2.21 2.66 27.03
CA GLU A 6 -1.22 1.90 26.25
C GLU A 6 -1.85 1.17 25.06
N ILE A 7 -3.08 0.66 25.22
CA ILE A 7 -3.84 0.01 24.15
C ILE A 7 -4.11 1.02 23.02
N TYR A 8 -4.66 2.19 23.35
CA TYR A 8 -4.91 3.25 22.36
C TYR A 8 -3.63 3.75 21.70
N MET A 9 -2.54 3.90 22.46
CA MET A 9 -1.25 4.32 21.90
C MET A 9 -0.68 3.29 20.91
N ASN A 10 -0.84 1.99 21.19
CA ASN A 10 -0.44 0.94 20.25
C ASN A 10 -1.29 0.95 18.98
N PHE A 11 -2.60 1.14 19.12
CA PHE A 11 -3.50 1.28 17.97
C PHE A 11 -3.12 2.47 17.10
N LYS A 12 -2.86 3.64 17.69
CA LYS A 12 -2.43 4.85 16.98
C LYS A 12 -1.10 4.66 16.23
N LYS A 13 -0.16 3.89 16.80
CA LYS A 13 1.09 3.52 16.10
C LYS A 13 0.81 2.65 14.87
N ALA A 14 -0.14 1.71 14.96
CA ALA A 14 -0.54 0.90 13.81
C ALA A 14 -1.19 1.76 12.72
N GLU A 15 -2.11 2.68 13.07
CA GLU A 15 -2.69 3.64 12.12
C GLU A 15 -1.60 4.45 11.38
N ALA A 16 -0.61 4.95 12.12
CA ALA A 16 0.50 5.70 11.52
C ALA A 16 1.33 4.86 10.54
N GLN A 17 1.55 3.57 10.81
CA GLN A 17 2.25 2.67 9.90
C GLN A 17 1.43 2.37 8.65
N VAL A 18 0.13 2.10 8.82
CA VAL A 18 -0.82 1.87 7.72
C VAL A 18 -0.87 3.08 6.78
N ASN A 19 -0.91 4.30 7.31
CA ASN A 19 -0.91 5.52 6.51
C ASN A 19 0.36 5.67 5.67
N LYS A 20 1.53 5.30 6.21
CA LYS A 20 2.79 5.29 5.43
C LYS A 20 2.72 4.30 4.26
N LEU A 21 2.22 3.09 4.51
CA LEU A 21 2.07 2.07 3.45
C LEU A 21 1.10 2.53 2.37
N ARG A 22 -0.04 3.12 2.75
CA ARG A 22 -1.02 3.67 1.80
C ARG A 22 -0.43 4.78 0.94
N ASN A 23 0.35 5.69 1.53
CA ASN A 23 1.04 6.74 0.79
C ASN A 23 2.07 6.17 -0.20
N ILE A 24 2.81 5.13 0.18
CA ILE A 24 3.75 4.45 -0.73
C ILE A 24 2.99 3.80 -1.90
N ALA A 25 1.93 3.04 -1.61
CA ALA A 25 1.11 2.42 -2.64
C ALA A 25 0.51 3.46 -3.60
N GLN A 26 0.05 4.59 -3.09
CA GLN A 26 -0.44 5.70 -3.91
C GLN A 26 0.66 6.29 -4.81
N GLY A 27 1.85 6.55 -4.26
CA GLY A 27 2.98 7.05 -5.04
C GLY A 27 3.39 6.09 -6.16
N MET A 28 3.34 4.78 -5.90
CA MET A 28 3.59 3.77 -6.93
C MET A 28 2.54 3.76 -8.04
N ARG A 29 1.27 3.96 -7.71
CA ARG A 29 0.19 4.08 -8.72
C ARG A 29 0.38 5.30 -9.60
N SER A 30 0.73 6.45 -9.01
CA SER A 30 1.03 7.66 -9.78
C SER A 30 2.25 7.46 -10.69
N LEU A 31 3.32 6.82 -10.20
CA LEU A 31 4.50 6.51 -11.02
C LEU A 31 4.14 5.62 -12.23
N ALA A 32 3.30 4.60 -12.03
CA ALA A 32 2.87 3.72 -13.10
C ALA A 32 1.98 4.45 -14.13
N ASN A 33 0.92 5.12 -13.66
CA ASN A 33 -0.10 5.69 -14.53
C ASN A 33 0.30 7.03 -15.16
N ASP A 34 1.06 7.87 -14.47
CA ASP A 34 1.32 9.23 -14.93
C ASP A 34 2.69 9.30 -15.64
N ASP A 35 3.73 8.80 -14.98
CA ASP A 35 5.11 8.96 -15.47
C ASP A 35 5.48 7.90 -16.51
N ILE A 36 5.23 6.62 -16.20
CA ILE A 36 5.62 5.50 -17.07
C ILE A 36 4.73 5.45 -18.30
N GLU A 37 3.40 5.43 -18.14
CA GLU A 37 2.46 5.42 -19.26
C GLU A 37 2.69 6.64 -20.19
N GLY A 38 2.85 7.83 -19.62
CA GLY A 38 3.15 9.06 -20.36
C GLY A 38 4.47 8.99 -21.14
N THR A 39 5.51 8.42 -20.52
CA THR A 39 6.82 8.24 -21.17
C THR A 39 6.75 7.21 -22.30
N ILE A 40 6.09 6.08 -22.08
CA ILE A 40 5.84 5.03 -23.09
C ILE A 40 5.08 5.63 -24.29
N GLY A 41 4.05 6.45 -24.03
CA GLY A 41 3.31 7.16 -25.07
C GLY A 41 4.20 8.04 -25.94
N ARG A 42 5.10 8.83 -25.34
CA ARG A 42 6.05 9.68 -26.07
C ARG A 42 7.07 8.88 -26.88
N ILE A 43 7.51 7.74 -26.38
CA ILE A 43 8.44 6.87 -27.11
C ILE A 43 7.72 6.29 -28.33
N ARG A 44 6.50 5.77 -28.16
CA ARG A 44 5.70 5.19 -29.24
C ARG A 44 5.43 6.16 -30.38
N THR A 45 5.28 7.46 -30.10
CA THR A 45 5.03 8.46 -31.15
C THR A 45 6.28 8.87 -31.93
N ASN A 46 7.47 8.74 -31.35
CA ASN A 46 8.72 9.26 -31.93
C ASN A 46 9.68 8.17 -32.41
N TRP A 47 9.50 6.92 -31.97
CA TRP A 47 10.35 5.80 -32.33
C TRP A 47 9.51 4.66 -32.91
N SER A 48 9.73 4.39 -34.19
CA SER A 48 9.10 3.29 -34.94
C SER A 48 10.09 2.16 -35.25
N GLY A 49 9.58 0.94 -35.38
CA GLY A 49 10.34 -0.26 -35.78
C GLY A 49 10.34 -1.35 -34.70
N GLU A 50 10.72 -2.58 -35.07
CA GLU A 50 10.62 -3.78 -34.22
C GLU A 50 11.28 -3.63 -32.83
N ASN A 51 12.43 -2.95 -32.77
CA ASN A 51 13.11 -2.69 -31.50
C ASN A 51 12.32 -1.78 -30.55
N SER A 52 11.56 -0.82 -31.10
CA SER A 52 10.68 0.05 -30.30
C SER A 52 9.53 -0.76 -29.72
N GLU A 53 8.94 -1.67 -30.48
CA GLU A 53 7.85 -2.54 -30.03
C GLU A 53 8.31 -3.46 -28.89
N ALA A 54 9.48 -4.08 -29.04
CA ALA A 54 10.07 -4.93 -28.00
C ALA A 54 10.38 -4.16 -26.71
N PHE A 55 10.84 -2.91 -26.83
CA PHE A 55 11.07 -2.04 -25.68
C PHE A 55 9.76 -1.66 -24.98
N LEU A 56 8.75 -1.22 -25.74
CA LEU A 56 7.45 -0.81 -25.22
C LEU A 56 6.75 -1.98 -24.50
N ALA A 57 6.85 -3.20 -25.04
CA ALA A 57 6.33 -4.40 -24.40
C ALA A 57 6.98 -4.65 -23.02
N LYS A 58 8.31 -4.50 -22.91
CA LYS A 58 9.01 -4.62 -21.62
C LYS A 58 8.61 -3.52 -20.65
N ALA A 59 8.44 -2.29 -21.13
CA ALA A 59 8.02 -1.16 -20.32
C ALA A 59 6.62 -1.38 -19.72
N GLN A 60 5.66 -1.87 -20.52
CA GLN A 60 4.33 -2.22 -20.03
C GLN A 60 4.36 -3.32 -18.95
N ILE A 61 5.22 -4.33 -19.11
CA ILE A 61 5.39 -5.38 -18.08
C ILE A 61 5.86 -4.77 -16.75
N ILE A 62 6.77 -3.80 -16.80
CA ILE A 62 7.27 -3.13 -15.60
C ILE A 62 6.18 -2.27 -14.96
N GLU A 63 5.43 -1.51 -15.75
CA GLU A 63 4.29 -0.71 -15.31
C GLU A 63 3.26 -1.57 -14.56
N ASN A 64 2.87 -2.70 -15.15
CA ASN A 64 1.94 -3.64 -14.53
C ASN A 64 2.47 -4.19 -13.20
N LYS A 65 3.75 -4.55 -13.13
CA LYS A 65 4.39 -5.04 -11.89
C LYS A 65 4.40 -3.99 -10.78
N ILE A 66 4.59 -2.72 -11.12
CA ILE A 66 4.52 -1.61 -10.16
C ILE A 66 3.09 -1.49 -9.63
N GLY A 67 2.09 -1.54 -10.50
CA GLY A 67 0.68 -1.55 -10.11
C GLY A 67 0.31 -2.73 -9.20
N GLU A 68 0.79 -3.94 -9.53
CA GLU A 68 0.62 -5.14 -8.69
C GLU A 68 1.26 -4.97 -7.31
N THR A 69 2.49 -4.49 -7.27
CA THR A 69 3.21 -4.25 -6.00
C THR A 69 2.48 -3.22 -5.14
N ALA A 70 1.95 -2.15 -5.74
CA ALA A 70 1.15 -1.16 -5.03
C ALA A 70 -0.12 -1.78 -4.40
N ASN A 71 -0.77 -2.70 -5.12
CA ASN A 71 -1.94 -3.42 -4.61
C ASN A 71 -1.58 -4.37 -3.47
N ASP A 72 -0.43 -5.04 -3.53
CA ASP A 72 0.05 -5.89 -2.44
C ASP A 72 0.36 -5.09 -1.18
N ILE A 73 1.01 -3.93 -1.32
CA ILE A 73 1.26 -3.01 -0.19
C ILE A 73 -0.07 -2.57 0.45
N GLN A 74 -1.07 -2.24 -0.37
CA GLN A 74 -2.39 -1.88 0.14
C GLN A 74 -3.03 -3.03 0.93
N ARG A 75 -2.96 -4.27 0.42
CA ARG A 75 -3.49 -5.46 1.11
C ARG A 75 -2.81 -5.69 2.46
N VAL A 76 -1.49 -5.51 2.53
CA VAL A 76 -0.73 -5.61 3.79
C VAL A 76 -1.17 -4.52 4.77
N ALA A 77 -1.35 -3.28 4.30
CA ALA A 77 -1.81 -2.18 5.13
C ALA A 77 -3.20 -2.46 5.73
N ASP A 78 -4.12 -2.99 4.92
CA ASP A 78 -5.47 -3.33 5.38
C ASP A 78 -5.47 -4.51 6.38
N ALA A 79 -4.60 -5.50 6.17
CA ALA A 79 -4.40 -6.60 7.12
C ALA A 79 -3.84 -6.12 8.48
N ILE A 80 -2.90 -5.18 8.46
CA ILE A 80 -2.37 -4.57 9.70
C ILE A 80 -3.48 -3.82 10.44
N MET A 81 -4.27 -3.01 9.74
CA MET A 81 -5.37 -2.25 10.34
C MET A 81 -6.40 -3.17 10.98
N SER A 82 -6.86 -4.19 10.24
CA SER A 82 -7.82 -5.17 10.75
C SER A 82 -7.33 -5.90 12.01
N ASN A 83 -6.04 -6.28 12.02
CA ASN A 83 -5.42 -6.90 13.19
C ASN A 83 -5.29 -5.94 14.38
N ALA A 84 -4.98 -4.67 14.13
CA ALA A 84 -4.89 -3.66 15.18
C ALA A 84 -6.26 -3.40 15.82
N GLU A 85 -7.32 -3.26 15.02
CA GLU A 85 -8.70 -3.09 15.49
C GLU A 85 -9.16 -4.29 16.33
N ARG A 86 -8.89 -5.52 15.84
CA ARG A 86 -9.23 -6.74 16.57
C ARG A 86 -8.49 -6.84 17.90
N THR A 87 -7.18 -6.55 17.91
CA THR A 87 -6.37 -6.57 19.13
C THR A 87 -6.89 -5.55 20.14
N MET A 88 -7.13 -4.31 19.73
CA MET A 88 -7.65 -3.26 20.60
C MET A 88 -8.97 -3.65 21.26
N ARG A 89 -9.95 -4.15 20.49
CA ARG A 89 -11.24 -4.59 21.05
C ARG A 89 -11.08 -5.71 22.07
N THR A 90 -10.25 -6.70 21.77
CA THR A 90 -10.01 -7.83 22.67
C THR A 90 -9.35 -7.38 23.97
N GLU A 91 -8.34 -6.49 23.89
CA GLU A 91 -7.64 -5.99 25.07
C GLU A 91 -8.57 -5.13 25.96
N LEU A 92 -9.40 -4.26 25.38
CA LEU A 92 -10.38 -3.46 26.14
C LEU A 92 -11.46 -4.31 26.80
N ALA A 93 -11.97 -5.34 26.10
CA ALA A 93 -12.94 -6.27 26.68
C ALA A 93 -12.37 -7.04 27.89
N ALA A 94 -11.09 -7.45 27.81
CA ALA A 94 -10.42 -8.13 28.92
C ALA A 94 -10.26 -7.24 30.16
N ILE A 95 -10.00 -5.94 29.99
CA ILE A 95 -9.98 -4.97 31.09
C ILE A 95 -11.37 -4.85 31.72
N GLY A 96 -12.41 -4.71 30.91
CA GLY A 96 -13.79 -4.60 31.41
C GLY A 96 -14.24 -5.81 32.22
N VAL A 97 -13.87 -7.03 31.80
CA VAL A 97 -14.15 -8.27 32.56
C VAL A 97 -13.32 -8.36 33.84
N ALA A 98 -12.07 -7.88 33.85
CA ALA A 98 -11.21 -7.94 35.02
C ALA A 98 -11.59 -6.91 36.12
N GLN A 99 -12.34 -5.86 35.76
CA GLN A 99 -12.79 -4.81 36.68
C GLN A 99 -14.19 -5.03 37.26
N GLY A 100 -14.96 -6.00 36.72
CA GLY A 100 -16.31 -6.36 37.19
C GLY A 100 -16.30 -7.60 38.08
#